data_AF-A0A957RL11-F1
#
_entry.id   AF-A0A957RL11-F1
#
_cell.length_a   1.000
_cell.length_b   1.000
_cell.length_c   1.000
_cell.angle_alpha   90.00
_cell.angle_beta   90.00
_cell.angle_gamma   90.00
#
_symmetry.space_group_name_H-M   'P 1'
#
loop_
_entity.id
_entity.type
_entity.pdbx_description
1 polymer ?
#
loop_
_entity_poly.entity_id
_entity_poly.type
_entity_poly.pdbx_seq_one_letter_code
_entity_poly.pdbx_strand_id
1 'polypeptide(L)'
;GEDQLNQKLTTEFTAGGSDIDVFMQRPLQEARVMQMNGWYEDLANCVADPEYDFADFADGAVGTTTVNGVLTGIPIVTEQEVLYYRKDLLEAAGLAVPTTLDELKAAAEALTDKDNEMYGFVARG
;
A
#
# COMPACT_ATOMS: atom_id res chain seq x y z
N GLY A 1 12.51 6.53 5.43
CA GLY A 1 12.12 7.45 4.35
C GLY A 1 10.69 7.90 4.54
N GLU A 2 9.77 6.94 4.60
CA GLU A 2 8.33 7.20 4.78
C GLU A 2 7.99 7.94 6.07
N ASP A 3 8.51 7.50 7.23
CA ASP A 3 8.24 8.19 8.51
C ASP A 3 8.77 9.63 8.53
N GLN A 4 9.87 9.88 7.82
CA GLN A 4 10.45 11.21 7.68
C GLN A 4 9.56 12.13 6.84
N LEU A 5 8.96 11.60 5.76
CA LEU A 5 7.99 12.34 4.95
C LEU A 5 6.76 12.70 5.80
N ASN A 6 6.20 11.73 6.52
CA ASN A 6 5.01 11.96 7.34
C ASN A 6 5.24 12.95 8.48
N GLN A 7 6.41 12.89 9.14
CA GLN A 7 6.79 13.87 10.16
C GLN A 7 6.91 15.28 9.58
N LYS A 8 7.48 15.42 8.38
CA LYS A 8 7.56 16.70 7.67
C LYS A 8 6.17 17.24 7.35
N LEU A 9 5.33 16.45 6.66
CA LEU A 9 3.97 16.85 6.27
C LEU A 9 3.15 17.27 7.49
N THR A 10 3.19 16.48 8.57
CA THR A 10 2.47 16.78 9.82
C THR A 10 2.93 18.10 10.43
N THR A 11 4.24 18.36 10.44
CA THR A 11 4.80 19.60 11.01
C THR A 11 4.36 20.82 10.20
N GLU A 12 4.52 20.77 8.87
CA GLU A 12 4.17 21.88 7.97
C GLU A 12 2.66 22.19 8.00
N PHE A 13 1.80 21.17 7.89
CA PHE A 13 0.36 21.39 7.86
C PHE A 13 -0.22 21.82 9.21
N THR A 14 0.38 21.37 10.32
CA THR A 14 0.00 21.88 11.66
C THR A 14 0.38 23.35 11.82
N ALA A 15 1.51 23.78 11.24
CA ALA A 15 1.94 25.17 11.26
C ALA A 15 1.15 26.08 10.30
N GLY A 16 0.30 25.51 9.43
CA GLY A 16 -0.39 26.25 8.37
C GLY A 16 0.57 26.69 7.25
N GLY A 17 1.67 25.98 7.07
CA GLY A 17 2.62 26.23 5.98
C GLY A 17 1.98 26.05 4.61
N SER A 18 2.46 26.81 3.63
CA SER A 18 1.98 26.75 2.23
C SER A 18 3.09 26.31 1.26
N ASP A 19 4.19 25.76 1.79
CA ASP A 19 5.36 25.38 1.00
C ASP A 19 5.18 24.03 0.25
N ILE A 20 4.08 23.32 0.52
CA ILE A 20 3.77 22.01 -0.07
C ILE A 20 2.43 22.09 -0.77
N ASP A 21 2.46 22.13 -2.10
CA ASP A 21 1.26 22.16 -2.94
C ASP A 21 0.74 20.77 -3.27
N VAL A 22 1.64 19.82 -3.56
CA VAL A 22 1.33 18.44 -3.95
C VAL A 22 2.25 17.49 -3.22
N PHE A 23 1.70 16.39 -2.68
CA PHE A 23 2.45 15.38 -1.97
C PHE A 23 1.92 13.98 -2.28
N MET A 24 2.80 12.99 -2.16
CA MET A 24 2.41 11.59 -2.20
C MET A 24 1.85 11.18 -0.84
N GLN A 25 0.82 10.34 -0.86
CA GLN A 25 0.20 9.82 0.34
C GLN A 25 0.03 8.31 0.30
N ARG A 26 -0.09 7.69 1.49
CA ARG A 26 -0.51 6.29 1.69
C ARG A 26 -1.94 6.28 2.20
N PRO A 27 -2.94 6.07 1.33
CA PRO A 27 -4.32 6.35 1.68
C PRO A 27 -4.83 5.51 2.86
N LEU A 28 -4.41 4.25 2.94
CA LEU A 28 -4.79 3.33 4.01
C LEU A 28 -4.19 3.67 5.39
N GLN A 29 -3.12 4.44 5.44
CA GLN A 29 -2.38 4.70 6.68
C GLN A 29 -2.64 6.10 7.23
N GLU A 30 -2.64 7.13 6.38
CA GLU A 30 -2.59 8.53 6.83
C GLU A 30 -3.75 9.39 6.35
N ALA A 31 -4.38 9.06 5.21
CA ALA A 31 -5.38 9.93 4.61
C ALA A 31 -6.57 10.17 5.53
N ARG A 32 -6.95 9.18 6.35
CA ARG A 32 -8.02 9.38 7.34
C ARG A 32 -7.70 10.45 8.38
N VAL A 33 -6.50 10.42 8.95
CA VAL A 33 -6.11 11.40 9.99
C VAL A 33 -5.92 12.78 9.35
N MET A 34 -5.28 12.85 8.20
CA MET A 34 -5.08 14.11 7.47
C MET A 34 -6.40 14.73 7.00
N GLN A 35 -7.37 13.93 6.55
CA GLN A 35 -8.71 14.38 6.19
C GLN A 35 -9.49 14.90 7.40
N MET A 36 -9.40 14.22 8.55
CA MET A 36 -10.01 14.70 9.80
C MET A 36 -9.41 16.03 10.28
N ASN A 37 -8.15 16.31 9.96
CA ASN A 37 -7.47 17.58 10.25
C ASN A 37 -7.74 18.67 9.20
N GLY A 38 -8.44 18.35 8.11
CA GLY A 38 -8.75 19.31 7.04
C GLY A 38 -7.55 19.69 6.17
N TRP A 39 -6.55 18.80 6.04
CA TRP A 39 -5.33 19.07 5.28
C TRP A 39 -5.41 18.68 3.80
N TYR A 40 -6.59 18.29 3.32
CA TYR A 40 -6.83 18.02 1.90
C TYR A 40 -7.80 19.04 1.32
N GLU A 41 -7.50 19.43 0.08
CA GLU A 41 -8.49 19.96 -0.84
C GLU A 41 -9.34 18.80 -1.39
N ASP A 42 -10.64 19.04 -1.61
CA ASP A 42 -11.49 18.06 -2.29
C ASP A 42 -11.28 18.13 -3.81
N LEU A 43 -10.71 17.08 -4.39
CA LEU A 43 -10.39 17.04 -5.81
C LEU A 43 -11.58 16.72 -6.70
N ALA A 44 -12.80 16.54 -6.17
CA ALA A 44 -13.98 16.20 -6.95
C ALA A 44 -14.25 17.17 -8.12
N ASN A 45 -13.98 18.46 -7.93
CA ASN A 45 -14.13 19.46 -9.00
C ASN A 45 -13.01 19.37 -10.05
N CYS A 46 -11.82 18.92 -9.66
CA CYS A 46 -10.67 18.77 -10.57
C CYS A 46 -10.85 17.61 -11.55
N VAL A 47 -11.60 16.57 -11.14
CA VAL A 47 -11.81 15.37 -11.95
C VAL A 47 -13.10 15.39 -12.78
N ALA A 48 -13.86 16.49 -12.72
CA ALA A 48 -15.08 16.67 -13.50
C ALA A 48 -14.83 17.18 -14.94
N ASP A 49 -13.57 17.42 -15.31
CA ASP A 49 -13.18 17.82 -16.66
C ASP A 49 -13.49 16.69 -17.65
N PRO A 50 -14.31 16.92 -18.70
CA PRO A 50 -14.63 15.89 -19.69
C PRO A 50 -13.43 15.41 -20.52
N GLU A 51 -12.31 16.15 -20.55
CA GLU A 51 -11.07 15.68 -21.17
C GLU A 51 -10.27 14.72 -20.27
N TYR A 52 -10.62 14.64 -18.98
CA TYR A 52 -10.01 13.74 -18.01
C TYR A 52 -10.92 12.56 -17.72
N ASP A 53 -10.58 11.40 -18.27
CA ASP A 53 -11.35 10.17 -18.09
C ASP A 53 -11.11 9.54 -16.70
N PHE A 54 -11.66 10.18 -15.67
CA PHE A 54 -11.52 9.69 -14.29
C PHE A 54 -12.21 8.34 -14.07
N ALA A 55 -13.15 7.96 -14.93
CA ALA A 55 -13.83 6.66 -14.86
C ALA A 55 -12.94 5.49 -15.33
N ASP A 56 -11.78 5.75 -15.95
CA ASP A 56 -10.82 4.72 -16.34
C ASP A 56 -10.04 4.14 -15.13
N PHE A 57 -10.06 4.80 -13.98
CA PHE A 57 -9.46 4.26 -12.76
C PHE A 57 -10.30 3.12 -12.18
N ALA A 58 -9.62 2.08 -11.68
CA ALA A 58 -10.29 1.01 -10.96
C ALA A 58 -11.01 1.53 -9.70
N ASP A 59 -12.27 1.15 -9.52
CA ASP A 59 -13.11 1.55 -8.38
C ASP A 59 -12.42 1.34 -7.02
N GLY A 60 -11.69 0.22 -6.89
CA GLY A 60 -10.93 -0.07 -5.67
C GLY A 60 -9.85 0.98 -5.38
N ALA A 61 -9.14 1.44 -6.42
CA ALA A 61 -8.10 2.47 -6.28
C ALA A 61 -8.71 3.83 -5.90
N VAL A 62 -9.78 4.24 -6.58
CA VAL A 62 -10.53 5.46 -6.26
C VAL A 62 -11.11 5.41 -4.85
N GLY A 63 -11.64 4.25 -4.45
CA GLY A 63 -12.16 4.04 -3.10
C GLY A 63 -11.09 4.22 -2.02
N THR A 64 -9.83 3.83 -2.27
CA THR A 64 -8.75 4.05 -1.30
C THR A 64 -8.41 5.52 -1.11
N THR A 65 -8.54 6.36 -2.15
CA THR A 65 -8.28 7.80 -2.09
C THR A 65 -9.52 8.64 -1.81
N THR A 66 -10.66 8.01 -1.51
CA THR A 66 -11.89 8.69 -1.13
C THR A 66 -12.18 8.45 0.35
N VAL A 67 -11.99 9.46 1.19
CA VAL A 67 -12.13 9.34 2.64
C VAL A 67 -13.29 10.19 3.13
N ASN A 68 -14.27 9.56 3.78
CA ASN A 68 -15.49 10.23 4.26
C ASN A 68 -16.22 11.03 3.15
N GLY A 69 -16.15 10.56 1.91
CA GLY A 69 -16.77 11.21 0.75
C GLY A 69 -15.94 12.34 0.11
N VAL A 70 -14.76 12.64 0.64
CA VAL A 70 -13.81 13.62 0.06
C VAL A 70 -12.79 12.88 -0.79
N LEU A 71 -12.58 13.31 -2.03
CA LEU A 71 -11.53 12.78 -2.89
C LEU A 71 -10.19 13.41 -2.48
N THR A 72 -9.42 12.71 -1.64
CA THR A 72 -8.19 13.24 -1.03
C THR A 72 -6.96 13.09 -1.91
N GLY A 73 -7.07 12.39 -3.05
CA GLY A 73 -5.95 12.17 -3.95
C GLY A 73 -6.34 11.43 -5.23
N ILE A 74 -5.46 11.51 -6.23
CA ILE A 74 -5.57 10.77 -7.49
C ILE A 74 -4.68 9.52 -7.40
N PRO A 75 -5.19 8.32 -7.72
CA PRO A 75 -4.38 7.11 -7.74
C PRO A 75 -3.23 7.23 -8.76
N ILE A 76 -1.99 6.99 -8.33
CA ILE A 76 -0.80 6.98 -9.22
C ILE A 76 -0.21 5.57 -9.28
N VAL A 77 -0.16 4.86 -8.15
CA VAL A 77 0.37 3.50 -8.05
C VAL A 77 -0.61 2.64 -7.25
N THR A 78 -0.92 1.46 -7.78
CA THR A 78 -1.66 0.42 -7.08
C THR A 78 -0.77 -0.80 -6.90
N GLU A 79 -0.79 -1.40 -5.72
CA GLU A 79 0.00 -2.58 -5.40
C GLU A 79 -0.92 -3.70 -4.94
N GLN A 80 -0.53 -4.94 -5.25
CA GLN A 80 -1.21 -6.13 -4.77
C GLN A 80 -0.19 -7.05 -4.10
N GLU A 81 -0.55 -7.58 -2.94
CA GLU A 81 0.24 -8.60 -2.27
C GLU A 81 0.12 -9.93 -3.03
N VAL A 82 1.27 -10.53 -3.34
CA VAL A 82 1.36 -11.83 -4.01
C VAL A 82 2.39 -12.71 -3.34
N LEU A 83 2.19 -14.02 -3.39
CA LEU A 83 3.14 -14.99 -2.88
C LEU A 83 4.25 -15.24 -3.92
N TYR A 84 5.47 -14.83 -3.61
CA TYR A 84 6.67 -15.26 -4.32
C TYR A 84 7.23 -16.52 -3.66
N TYR A 85 7.60 -17.53 -4.45
CA TYR A 85 8.11 -18.81 -3.95
C TYR A 85 9.12 -19.46 -4.90
N ARG A 86 9.95 -20.37 -4.35
CA ARG A 86 10.93 -21.18 -5.09
C ARG A 86 10.31 -22.51 -5.53
N LYS A 87 9.89 -22.57 -6.79
CA LYS A 87 9.29 -23.77 -7.40
C LYS A 87 10.13 -25.03 -7.19
N ASP A 88 11.43 -24.93 -7.43
CA ASP A 88 12.37 -26.04 -7.32
C ASP A 88 12.53 -26.55 -5.88
N LEU A 89 12.46 -25.68 -4.87
CA LEU A 89 12.51 -26.09 -3.47
C LEU A 89 11.24 -26.80 -3.03
N LEU A 90 10.07 -26.32 -3.47
CA LEU A 90 8.80 -27.02 -3.21
C LEU A 90 8.78 -28.38 -3.89
N GLU A 91 9.18 -28.47 -5.15
CA GLU A 91 9.25 -29.73 -5.90
C GLU A 91 10.22 -30.73 -5.25
N ALA A 92 11.41 -30.29 -4.86
CA ALA A 92 12.40 -31.13 -4.17
C ALA A 92 11.89 -31.66 -2.81
N ALA A 93 11.05 -30.89 -2.12
CA ALA A 93 10.42 -31.28 -0.86
C ALA A 93 9.09 -32.05 -1.04
N GLY A 94 8.61 -32.23 -2.28
CA GLY A 94 7.31 -32.85 -2.56
C GLY A 94 6.11 -32.03 -2.08
N LEU A 95 6.25 -30.71 -1.98
CA LEU A 95 5.23 -29.78 -1.49
C LEU A 95 4.47 -29.13 -2.66
N ALA A 96 3.16 -28.96 -2.48
CA ALA A 96 2.35 -28.15 -3.40
C ALA A 96 2.56 -26.65 -3.14
N VAL A 97 2.18 -25.81 -4.12
CA VAL A 97 2.15 -24.35 -3.94
C VAL A 97 1.10 -24.03 -2.87
N PRO A 98 1.47 -23.32 -1.78
CA PRO A 98 0.51 -22.94 -0.74
C PRO A 98 -0.61 -22.05 -1.27
N THR A 99 -1.84 -22.38 -0.88
CA THR A 99 -3.06 -21.61 -1.18
C THR A 99 -3.71 -21.03 0.07
N THR A 100 -3.27 -21.48 1.26
CA THR A 100 -3.70 -20.97 2.55
C THR A 100 -2.52 -20.54 3.42
N LEU A 101 -2.77 -19.72 4.44
CA LEU A 101 -1.72 -19.30 5.38
C LEU A 101 -1.18 -20.48 6.20
N ASP A 102 -2.02 -21.46 6.53
CA ASP A 102 -1.60 -22.66 7.25
C ASP A 102 -0.68 -23.53 6.38
N GLU A 103 -1.00 -23.68 5.08
CA GLU A 103 -0.13 -24.34 4.11
C GLU A 103 1.19 -23.59 3.93
N LEU A 104 1.15 -22.25 3.87
CA LEU A 104 2.34 -21.42 3.73
C LEU A 104 3.27 -21.60 4.93
N LYS A 105 2.70 -21.58 6.14
CA LYS A 105 3.44 -21.82 7.38
C LYS A 105 4.06 -23.21 7.39
N ALA A 106 3.30 -24.25 7.07
CA ALA A 106 3.80 -25.62 7.03
C ALA A 106 4.92 -25.79 5.99
N ALA A 107 4.77 -25.21 4.80
CA ALA A 107 5.80 -25.22 3.77
C ALA A 107 7.07 -24.47 4.22
N ALA A 108 6.90 -23.31 4.87
CA ALA A 108 8.02 -22.53 5.40
C ALA A 108 8.80 -23.29 6.49
N GLU A 109 8.09 -23.97 7.40
CA GLU A 109 8.70 -24.82 8.42
C GLU A 109 9.46 -26.00 7.80
N ALA A 110 8.85 -26.67 6.82
CA ALA A 110 9.46 -27.81 6.12
C ALA A 110 10.70 -27.43 5.29
N LEU A 111 10.71 -26.24 4.71
CA LEU A 111 11.84 -25.73 3.91
C LEU A 111 12.93 -25.08 4.77
N THR A 112 12.71 -24.83 6.06
CA THR A 112 13.74 -24.19 6.89
C THR A 112 14.81 -25.20 7.29
N ASP A 113 16.05 -24.92 6.90
CA ASP A 113 17.24 -25.66 7.28
C ASP A 113 18.28 -24.69 7.86
N LYS A 114 18.27 -24.60 9.19
CA LYS A 114 19.14 -23.65 9.91
C LYS A 114 20.61 -24.00 9.83
N ASP A 115 20.95 -25.28 9.66
CA ASP A 115 22.34 -25.72 9.59
C ASP A 115 22.99 -25.28 8.27
N ASN A 116 22.17 -25.13 7.22
CA ASN A 116 22.56 -24.62 5.91
C ASN A 116 22.12 -23.16 5.66
N GLU A 117 21.71 -22.44 6.70
CA GLU A 117 21.25 -21.05 6.64
C GLU A 117 20.10 -20.81 5.61
N MET A 118 19.25 -21.82 5.40
CA MET A 118 18.08 -21.74 4.53
C MET A 118 16.81 -21.49 5.34
N TYR A 119 16.02 -20.49 4.94
CA TYR A 119 14.78 -20.10 5.63
C TYR A 119 13.60 -20.18 4.66
N GLY A 120 12.54 -20.87 5.07
CA GLY A 120 11.38 -21.11 4.21
C GLY A 120 10.43 -19.91 4.04
N PHE A 121 10.64 -18.82 4.77
CA PHE A 121 9.84 -17.60 4.66
C PHE A 121 10.63 -16.36 5.08
N VAL A 122 10.30 -15.22 4.47
CA VAL A 122 10.79 -13.90 4.86
C VAL A 122 9.65 -12.90 4.74
N ALA A 123 9.55 -12.01 5.73
CA ALA A 123 8.66 -10.86 5.69
C ALA A 123 9.41 -9.62 6.18
N ARG A 124 8.93 -8.45 5.75
CA ARG A 124 9.36 -7.17 6.31
C ARG A 124 8.59 -6.94 7.61
N GLY A 125 9.32 -6.75 8.71
CA GLY A 125 8.78 -6.32 10.01
C GLY A 125 8.72 -4.81 10.15
#